data_AF-A0A5N6DJM1-F1
#
_entry.id   AF-A0A5N6DJM1-F1
#
_cell.length_a   1.000
_cell.length_b   1.000
_cell.length_c   1.000
_cell.angle_alpha   90.00
_cell.angle_beta   90.00
_cell.angle_gamma   90.00
#
_symmetry.space_group_name_H-M   'P 1'
#
loop_
_entity.id
_entity.type
_entity.pdbx_description
1 polymer ?
#
loop_
_entity_poly.entity_id
_entity_poly.type
_entity_poly.pdbx_seq_one_letter_code
_entity_poly.pdbx_strand_id
1 'polypeptide(L)'
;MVKLATVTIRNFLSYLLYHEVCPEYKGNIDEARRSCDIATKELWRNQEFATSSPGDFNKACSTLFGGFFYDVNAEENSWNKRKNGNFLMKKDVARKVVKFAIAGSGTNAMALQFQTLANQNALHSTLVPDIHGFEVIAVFPPTPEVREFYRHHAPDLNPVGRMVGKAYRDPGKPRYDLSAEERLMWETGATSIPDFQFFLEESLLKLCYPKMKVITPVWELNCGLNFFEDVHTVYGSIYTVLYNDLMLGYKQSVDLTEKEPDDDVEEIEEPNGDGAEKKETTL
;
A
#
# COMPACT_ATOMS: atom_id res chain seq x y z
N MET A 1 13.28 1.66 -16.84
CA MET A 1 13.87 0.43 -16.27
C MET A 1 12.96 -0.80 -16.37
N VAL A 2 11.66 -0.72 -16.02
CA VAL A 2 10.72 -1.87 -16.08
C VAL A 2 10.69 -2.58 -17.44
N LYS A 3 10.57 -1.83 -18.54
CA LYS A 3 10.57 -2.40 -19.90
C LYS A 3 11.88 -3.11 -20.24
N LEU A 4 13.02 -2.58 -19.81
CA LEU A 4 14.32 -3.20 -20.05
C LEU A 4 14.39 -4.57 -19.35
N ALA A 5 14.07 -4.63 -18.05
CA ALA A 5 14.12 -5.89 -17.30
C ALA A 5 13.17 -6.96 -17.87
N THR A 6 11.92 -6.60 -18.11
CA THR A 6 10.90 -7.52 -18.63
C THR A 6 11.19 -8.00 -20.05
N VAL A 7 11.69 -7.12 -20.94
CA VAL A 7 12.08 -7.50 -22.30
C VAL A 7 13.33 -8.39 -22.30
N THR A 8 14.32 -8.11 -21.45
CA THR A 8 15.52 -8.95 -21.34
C THR A 8 15.17 -10.37 -20.92
N ILE A 9 14.38 -10.54 -19.86
CA ILE A 9 13.93 -11.86 -19.40
C ILE A 9 13.13 -12.57 -20.51
N ARG A 10 12.18 -11.87 -21.13
CA ARG A 10 11.38 -12.43 -22.22
C ARG A 10 12.22 -12.88 -23.41
N ASN A 11 13.25 -12.12 -23.79
CA ASN A 11 14.15 -12.46 -24.90
C ASN A 11 14.98 -13.69 -24.57
N PHE A 12 15.52 -13.78 -23.34
CA PHE A 12 16.23 -14.97 -22.87
C PHE A 12 15.34 -16.21 -22.89
N LEU A 13 14.12 -16.12 -22.37
CA LEU A 13 13.16 -17.24 -22.42
C LEU A 13 12.78 -17.63 -23.86
N SER A 14 12.69 -16.65 -24.76
CA SER A 14 12.43 -16.92 -26.19
C SER A 14 13.61 -17.61 -26.86
N TYR A 15 14.84 -17.30 -26.46
CA TYR A 15 16.05 -17.97 -26.92
C TYR A 15 16.06 -19.46 -26.49
N LEU A 16 15.68 -19.77 -25.25
CA LEU A 16 15.59 -21.16 -24.78
C LEU A 16 14.61 -21.98 -25.63
N LEU A 17 13.45 -21.41 -25.96
CA LEU A 17 12.47 -22.07 -26.82
C LEU A 17 12.96 -22.25 -28.25
N TYR A 18 13.67 -21.27 -28.80
CA TYR A 18 14.20 -21.34 -30.16
C TYR A 18 15.25 -22.45 -30.31
N HIS A 19 16.05 -22.68 -29.28
CA HIS A 19 17.07 -23.74 -29.25
C HIS A 19 16.57 -25.08 -28.67
N GLU A 20 15.26 -25.22 -28.43
CA GLU A 20 14.64 -26.41 -27.85
C GLU A 20 15.31 -26.87 -26.53
N VAL A 21 15.75 -25.92 -25.71
CA VAL A 21 16.35 -26.19 -24.40
C VAL A 21 15.25 -26.55 -23.41
N CYS A 22 15.34 -27.73 -22.80
CA CYS A 22 14.38 -28.28 -21.84
C CYS A 22 12.92 -28.27 -22.35
N PRO A 23 12.62 -29.01 -23.44
CA PRO A 23 11.30 -29.01 -24.07
C PRO A 23 10.18 -29.47 -23.13
N GLU A 24 10.49 -30.26 -22.11
CA GLU A 24 9.58 -30.70 -21.05
C GLU A 24 8.97 -29.52 -20.26
N TYR A 25 9.64 -28.37 -20.20
CA TYR A 25 9.15 -27.15 -19.52
C TYR A 25 8.63 -26.07 -20.46
N LYS A 26 8.40 -26.39 -21.74
CA LYS A 26 7.93 -25.44 -22.75
C LYS A 26 6.70 -24.65 -22.27
N GLY A 27 5.72 -25.32 -21.67
CA GLY A 27 4.52 -24.68 -21.13
C GLY A 27 4.83 -23.61 -20.07
N ASN A 28 5.70 -23.95 -19.12
CA ASN A 28 6.13 -23.05 -18.04
C ASN A 28 6.89 -21.84 -18.60
N ILE A 29 7.75 -22.05 -19.61
CA ILE A 29 8.50 -20.96 -20.25
C ILE A 29 7.52 -20.00 -20.97
N ASP A 30 6.51 -20.51 -21.67
CA ASP A 30 5.49 -19.68 -22.32
C ASP A 30 4.61 -18.93 -21.31
N GLU A 31 4.33 -19.50 -20.14
CA GLU A 31 3.68 -18.79 -19.04
C GLU A 31 4.56 -17.69 -18.45
N ALA A 32 5.84 -17.95 -18.21
CA ALA A 32 6.79 -16.96 -17.72
C ALA A 32 6.95 -15.77 -18.69
N ARG A 33 6.91 -16.02 -20.01
CA ARG A 33 6.89 -14.97 -21.04
C ARG A 33 5.62 -14.11 -20.95
N ARG A 34 4.44 -14.74 -20.76
CA ARG A 34 3.17 -14.02 -20.53
C ARG A 34 3.22 -13.17 -19.26
N SER A 35 3.82 -13.68 -18.19
CA SER A 35 4.04 -12.93 -16.95
C SER A 35 4.91 -11.68 -17.17
N CYS A 36 5.92 -11.75 -18.03
CA CYS A 36 6.72 -10.57 -18.40
C CYS A 36 5.86 -9.49 -19.07
N ASP A 37 4.96 -9.87 -19.99
CA ASP A 37 4.08 -8.93 -20.68
C ASP A 37 3.06 -8.26 -19.73
N ILE A 38 2.58 -9.01 -18.73
CA ILE A 38 1.72 -8.48 -17.66
C ILE A 38 2.53 -7.48 -16.81
N ALA A 39 3.69 -7.91 -16.31
CA ALA A 39 4.55 -7.09 -15.45
C ALA A 39 4.98 -5.78 -16.12
N THR A 40 5.25 -5.77 -17.43
CA THR A 40 5.60 -4.54 -18.17
C THR A 40 4.52 -3.46 -18.05
N LYS A 41 3.24 -3.86 -18.04
CA LYS A 41 2.10 -2.93 -17.96
C LYS A 41 1.76 -2.58 -16.52
N GLU A 42 1.71 -3.59 -15.67
CA GLU A 42 1.21 -3.49 -14.30
C GLU A 42 2.17 -2.78 -13.36
N LEU A 43 3.48 -3.08 -13.42
CA LEU A 43 4.45 -2.52 -12.47
C LEU A 43 4.54 -0.98 -12.53
N TRP A 44 4.39 -0.40 -13.73
CA TRP A 44 4.37 1.05 -13.87
C TRP A 44 3.11 1.66 -13.26
N ARG A 45 1.94 1.07 -13.51
CA ARG A 45 0.67 1.50 -12.90
C ARG A 45 0.72 1.41 -11.38
N ASN A 46 1.32 0.36 -10.84
CA ASN A 46 1.50 0.18 -9.41
C ASN A 46 2.39 1.25 -8.79
N GLN A 47 3.50 1.58 -9.43
CA GLN A 47 4.38 2.67 -8.98
C GLN A 47 3.67 4.03 -9.01
N GLU A 48 2.94 4.31 -10.09
CA GLU A 48 2.17 5.55 -10.24
C GLU A 48 1.06 5.64 -9.18
N PHE A 49 0.37 4.53 -8.92
CA PHE A 49 -0.65 4.43 -7.88
C PHE A 49 -0.06 4.64 -6.50
N ALA A 50 1.06 3.97 -6.17
CA ALA A 50 1.73 4.14 -4.87
C ALA A 50 2.16 5.60 -4.63
N THR A 51 2.66 6.26 -5.66
CA THR A 51 3.13 7.66 -5.57
C THR A 51 1.99 8.67 -5.48
N SER A 52 0.86 8.37 -6.12
CA SER A 52 -0.30 9.28 -6.19
C SER A 52 -1.33 9.02 -5.08
N SER A 53 -1.23 7.88 -4.41
CA SER A 53 -2.06 7.51 -3.26
C SER A 53 -1.82 8.43 -2.05
N PRO A 54 -2.78 8.54 -1.13
CA PRO A 54 -4.07 7.82 -1.11
C PRO A 54 -5.22 8.54 -1.86
N GLY A 55 -4.99 9.72 -2.44
CA GLY A 55 -6.03 10.53 -3.07
C GLY A 55 -6.64 11.59 -2.15
N ASP A 56 -7.44 12.50 -2.70
CA ASP A 56 -8.01 13.62 -1.95
C ASP A 56 -9.12 13.14 -1.00
N PHE A 57 -9.97 12.21 -1.45
CA PHE A 57 -11.05 11.65 -0.65
C PHE A 57 -10.52 10.89 0.56
N ASN A 58 -9.53 10.02 0.38
CA ASN A 58 -8.96 9.26 1.48
C ASN A 58 -8.18 10.16 2.45
N LYS A 59 -7.43 11.16 1.96
CA LYS A 59 -6.83 12.21 2.81
C LYS A 59 -7.88 12.96 3.60
N ALA A 60 -9.02 13.28 2.98
CA ALA A 60 -10.13 13.97 3.62
C ALA A 60 -10.76 13.10 4.72
N CYS A 61 -10.95 11.80 4.47
CA CYS A 61 -11.46 10.86 5.47
C CYS A 61 -10.51 10.74 6.65
N SER A 62 -9.21 10.55 6.39
CA SER A 62 -8.21 10.48 7.45
C SER A 62 -8.17 11.76 8.27
N THR A 63 -8.18 12.93 7.62
CA THR A 63 -8.20 14.24 8.30
C THR A 63 -9.41 14.45 9.22
N LEU A 64 -10.57 13.86 8.89
CA LEU A 64 -11.83 14.11 9.60
C LEU A 64 -12.16 13.07 10.66
N PHE A 65 -11.86 11.79 10.40
CA PHE A 65 -12.45 10.68 11.15
C PHE A 65 -11.42 9.82 11.89
N GLY A 66 -10.12 10.12 11.76
CA GLY A 66 -9.03 9.36 12.39
C GLY A 66 -8.03 8.83 11.37
N GLY A 67 -6.83 8.50 11.82
CA GLY A 67 -5.71 8.09 10.98
C GLY A 67 -4.53 9.04 11.09
N PHE A 68 -3.49 8.79 10.31
CA PHE A 68 -2.24 9.55 10.32
C PHE A 68 -2.45 11.06 10.11
N PHE A 69 -3.30 11.46 9.16
CA PHE A 69 -3.57 12.88 8.90
C PHE A 69 -4.41 13.54 10.00
N TYR A 70 -5.19 12.77 10.77
CA TYR A 70 -5.90 13.30 11.94
C TYR A 70 -4.91 13.68 13.04
N ASP A 71 -3.98 12.78 13.35
CA ASP A 71 -3.01 12.94 14.44
C ASP A 71 -2.05 14.09 14.16
N VAL A 72 -1.51 14.18 12.93
CA VAL A 72 -0.62 15.28 12.53
C VAL A 72 -1.34 16.65 12.59
N ASN A 73 -2.62 16.70 12.23
CA ASN A 73 -3.43 17.93 12.36
C ASN A 73 -3.74 18.28 13.83
N ALA A 74 -3.89 17.30 14.71
CA ALA A 74 -4.07 17.53 16.14
C ALA A 74 -2.79 18.07 16.79
N GLU A 75 -1.64 17.57 16.36
CA GLU A 75 -0.30 17.97 16.80
C GLU A 75 0.17 19.33 16.29
N GLU A 76 -0.45 19.90 15.24
CA GLU A 76 -0.13 21.26 14.74
C GLU A 76 -0.40 22.37 15.78
N ASN A 77 -1.14 22.04 16.85
CA ASN A 77 -1.29 22.87 18.05
C ASN A 77 -0.14 22.72 19.07
N SER A 78 0.85 21.88 18.81
CA SER A 78 2.01 21.63 19.67
C SER A 78 3.31 22.11 19.00
N TRP A 79 3.88 23.19 19.54
CA TRP A 79 5.25 23.73 19.51
C TRP A 79 6.23 23.60 18.32
N ASN A 80 5.95 22.93 17.20
CA ASN A 80 6.84 22.86 16.04
C ASN A 80 6.06 22.93 14.71
N LYS A 81 5.80 24.16 14.25
CA LYS A 81 5.25 24.43 12.92
C LYS A 81 6.26 24.08 11.84
N ARG A 82 6.29 22.81 11.42
CA ARG A 82 6.97 22.43 10.17
C ARG A 82 6.24 23.11 9.01
N LYS A 83 6.95 23.94 8.24
CA LYS A 83 6.44 24.82 7.17
C LYS A 83 5.94 24.08 5.91
N ASN A 84 5.18 22.98 6.05
CA ASN A 84 4.65 22.24 4.91
C ASN A 84 3.12 22.29 4.89
N GLY A 85 2.56 23.50 4.75
CA GLY A 85 1.10 23.73 4.67
C GLY A 85 0.39 23.09 3.46
N ASN A 86 1.12 22.44 2.55
CA ASN A 86 0.54 21.72 1.41
C ASN A 86 0.26 20.23 1.70
N PHE A 87 0.79 19.67 2.80
CA PHE A 87 0.62 18.24 3.12
C PHE A 87 -0.72 17.95 3.82
N LEU A 88 -1.24 18.92 4.58
CA LEU A 88 -2.44 18.77 5.39
C LEU A 88 -3.65 19.42 4.68
N MET A 89 -4.72 18.65 4.52
CA MET A 89 -5.97 19.16 3.97
C MET A 89 -6.71 19.96 5.04
N LYS A 90 -7.18 21.17 4.71
CA LYS A 90 -8.01 21.96 5.62
C LYS A 90 -9.33 21.23 5.89
N LYS A 91 -9.81 21.25 7.15
CA LYS A 91 -11.04 20.55 7.56
C LYS A 91 -12.28 20.92 6.74
N ASP A 92 -12.40 22.17 6.30
CA ASP A 92 -13.55 22.60 5.50
C ASP A 92 -13.50 22.07 4.06
N VAL A 93 -12.30 21.98 3.48
CA VAL A 93 -12.08 21.33 2.19
C VAL A 93 -12.35 19.84 2.31
N ALA A 94 -11.83 19.19 3.35
CA ALA A 94 -12.07 17.77 3.62
C ALA A 94 -13.58 17.47 3.75
N ARG A 95 -14.32 18.31 4.49
CA ARG A 95 -15.78 18.17 4.62
C ARG A 95 -16.49 18.31 3.27
N LYS A 96 -16.04 19.23 2.42
CA LYS A 96 -16.59 19.39 1.07
C LYS A 96 -16.33 18.12 0.24
N VAL A 97 -15.08 17.66 0.19
CA VAL A 97 -14.67 16.46 -0.57
C VAL A 97 -15.51 15.24 -0.19
N VAL A 98 -15.62 14.93 1.12
CA VAL A 98 -16.38 13.77 1.59
C VAL A 98 -17.86 13.87 1.25
N LYS A 99 -18.49 15.03 1.47
CA LYS A 99 -19.92 15.22 1.16
C LYS A 99 -20.22 15.04 -0.32
N PHE A 100 -19.38 15.61 -1.19
CA PHE A 100 -19.55 15.49 -2.63
C PHE A 100 -19.33 14.06 -3.14
N ALA A 101 -18.34 13.36 -2.60
CA ALA A 101 -18.08 11.96 -2.95
C ALA A 101 -19.25 11.05 -2.55
N ILE A 102 -19.82 11.24 -1.36
CA ILE A 102 -20.99 10.48 -0.90
C ILE A 102 -22.23 10.82 -1.71
N ALA A 103 -22.45 12.10 -2.04
CA ALA A 103 -23.58 12.52 -2.85
C ALA A 103 -23.51 12.04 -4.29
N GLY A 104 -22.30 11.99 -4.88
CA GLY A 104 -22.09 11.56 -6.26
C GLY A 104 -22.02 10.05 -6.42
N SER A 105 -21.23 9.37 -5.58
CA SER A 105 -20.84 7.97 -5.79
C SER A 105 -21.32 7.02 -4.69
N GLY A 106 -21.88 7.56 -3.61
CA GLY A 106 -22.52 6.79 -2.56
C GLY A 106 -23.88 6.23 -2.96
N THR A 107 -24.28 5.14 -2.31
CA THR A 107 -25.66 4.66 -2.40
C THR A 107 -26.58 5.54 -1.55
N ASN A 108 -27.87 5.60 -1.90
CA ASN A 108 -28.85 6.37 -1.11
C ASN A 108 -28.87 5.96 0.38
N ALA A 109 -28.68 4.65 0.66
CA ALA A 109 -28.60 4.13 2.02
C ALA A 109 -27.36 4.68 2.76
N MET A 110 -26.19 4.65 2.13
CA MET A 110 -24.96 5.23 2.70
C MET A 110 -25.07 6.73 2.93
N ALA A 111 -25.66 7.46 1.98
CA ALA A 111 -25.85 8.90 2.10
C ALA A 111 -26.76 9.27 3.28
N LEU A 112 -27.86 8.52 3.45
CA LEU A 112 -28.77 8.70 4.58
C LEU A 112 -28.08 8.35 5.91
N GLN A 113 -27.41 7.21 5.98
CA GLN A 113 -26.69 6.79 7.19
C GLN A 113 -25.60 7.79 7.57
N PHE A 114 -24.82 8.26 6.59
CA PHE A 114 -23.81 9.30 6.80
C PHE A 114 -24.44 10.60 7.31
N GLN A 115 -25.56 11.04 6.73
CA GLN A 115 -26.26 12.24 7.17
C GLN A 115 -26.76 12.12 8.61
N THR A 116 -27.37 10.99 8.97
CA THR A 116 -27.85 10.73 10.34
C THR A 116 -26.70 10.77 11.34
N LEU A 117 -25.61 10.05 11.06
CA LEU A 117 -24.43 9.99 11.94
C LEU A 117 -23.71 11.34 12.03
N ALA A 118 -23.64 12.10 10.93
CA ALA A 118 -23.07 13.44 10.91
C ALA A 118 -23.88 14.40 11.80
N ASN A 119 -25.21 14.35 11.74
CA ASN A 119 -26.09 15.20 12.56
C ASN A 119 -26.00 14.88 14.05
N GLN A 120 -25.72 13.61 14.39
CA GLN A 120 -25.52 13.15 15.76
C GLN A 120 -24.08 13.32 16.25
N ASN A 121 -23.17 13.82 15.40
CA ASN A 121 -21.74 13.89 15.65
C ASN A 121 -21.14 12.54 16.11
N ALA A 122 -21.65 11.45 15.55
CA ALA A 122 -21.32 10.08 15.90
C ALA A 122 -20.44 9.38 14.85
N LEU A 123 -19.93 10.11 13.86
CA LEU A 123 -19.02 9.55 12.85
C LEU A 123 -17.66 9.26 13.49
N HIS A 124 -17.22 8.01 13.38
CA HIS A 124 -15.89 7.58 13.80
C HIS A 124 -15.34 6.54 12.83
N SER A 125 -14.03 6.40 12.82
CA SER A 125 -13.33 5.33 12.11
C SER A 125 -12.73 4.31 13.08
N THR A 126 -12.58 3.08 12.63
CA THR A 126 -11.89 2.01 13.33
C THR A 126 -10.91 1.32 12.38
N LEU A 127 -9.70 1.05 12.85
CA LEU A 127 -8.71 0.29 12.08
C LEU A 127 -9.18 -1.16 11.96
N VAL A 128 -9.16 -1.71 10.75
CA VAL A 128 -9.49 -3.12 10.51
C VAL A 128 -8.31 -3.99 10.99
N PRO A 129 -8.50 -4.87 11.98
CA PRO A 129 -7.43 -5.69 12.52
C PRO A 129 -7.08 -6.88 11.61
N ASP A 130 -5.94 -7.49 11.87
CA ASP A 130 -5.52 -8.79 11.33
C ASP A 130 -5.54 -8.92 9.80
N ILE A 131 -5.22 -7.82 9.10
CA ILE A 131 -5.05 -7.79 7.65
C ILE A 131 -3.79 -7.00 7.29
N HIS A 132 -3.14 -7.37 6.18
CA HIS A 132 -2.01 -6.61 5.65
C HIS A 132 -2.45 -5.51 4.67
N GLY A 133 -3.65 -5.66 4.10
CA GLY A 133 -4.25 -4.68 3.21
C GLY A 133 -5.42 -5.29 2.44
N PHE A 134 -5.54 -4.99 1.15
CA PHE A 134 -6.65 -5.45 0.33
C PHE A 134 -6.25 -5.89 -1.08
N GLU A 135 -7.06 -6.77 -1.67
CA GLU A 135 -7.01 -7.14 -3.09
C GLU A 135 -8.20 -6.52 -3.82
N VAL A 136 -7.94 -5.85 -4.94
CA VAL A 136 -8.98 -5.24 -5.78
C VAL A 136 -9.82 -6.32 -6.46
N ILE A 137 -11.13 -6.28 -6.25
CA ILE A 137 -12.11 -7.15 -6.92
C ILE A 137 -12.65 -6.46 -8.16
N ALA A 138 -13.15 -5.22 -8.00
CA ALA A 138 -13.84 -4.49 -9.05
C ALA A 138 -13.57 -2.99 -8.95
N VAL A 139 -13.60 -2.34 -10.11
CA VAL A 139 -13.38 -0.89 -10.25
C VAL A 139 -14.53 -0.31 -11.05
N PHE A 140 -15.14 0.74 -10.52
CA PHE A 140 -16.27 1.45 -11.09
C PHE A 140 -15.89 2.94 -11.26
N PRO A 141 -15.40 3.34 -12.44
CA PRO A 141 -15.12 4.74 -12.73
C PRO A 141 -16.38 5.62 -12.56
N PRO A 142 -16.23 6.93 -12.31
CA PRO A 142 -17.38 7.84 -12.20
C PRO A 142 -18.23 7.80 -13.48
N THR A 143 -19.55 7.73 -13.31
CA THR A 143 -20.48 7.75 -14.44
C THR A 143 -20.54 9.16 -15.06
N PRO A 144 -21.04 9.31 -16.31
CA PRO A 144 -21.21 10.64 -16.92
C PRO A 144 -22.04 11.60 -16.06
N GLU A 145 -23.05 11.10 -15.34
CA GLU A 145 -23.91 11.87 -14.44
C GLU A 145 -23.11 12.40 -13.24
N VAL A 146 -22.26 11.56 -12.64
CA VAL A 146 -21.37 11.99 -11.55
C VAL A 146 -20.39 13.06 -12.03
N ARG A 147 -19.80 12.89 -13.22
CA ARG A 147 -18.90 13.90 -13.79
C ARG A 147 -19.63 15.24 -14.01
N GLU A 148 -20.88 15.18 -14.47
CA GLU A 148 -21.68 16.39 -14.69
C GLU A 148 -22.10 17.07 -13.38
N PHE A 149 -22.44 16.28 -12.36
CA PHE A 149 -22.70 16.77 -11.01
C PHE A 149 -21.51 17.55 -10.46
N TYR A 150 -20.30 17.00 -10.59
CA TYR A 150 -19.07 17.68 -10.16
C TYR A 150 -18.83 18.95 -10.99
N ARG A 151 -18.96 18.92 -12.31
CA ARG A 151 -18.80 20.12 -13.16
C ARG A 151 -19.73 21.27 -12.76
N HIS A 152 -20.97 20.96 -12.40
CA HIS A 152 -21.96 21.98 -12.01
C HIS A 152 -21.78 22.49 -10.58
N HIS A 153 -21.51 21.59 -9.63
CA HIS A 153 -21.61 21.92 -8.20
C HIS A 153 -20.26 22.04 -7.49
N ALA A 154 -19.19 21.44 -8.02
CA ALA A 154 -17.83 21.50 -7.47
C ALA A 154 -16.76 21.30 -8.56
N PRO A 155 -16.61 22.26 -9.50
CA PRO A 155 -15.62 22.16 -10.57
C PRO A 155 -14.16 22.19 -10.08
N ASP A 156 -13.95 22.59 -8.83
CA ASP A 156 -12.67 22.57 -8.13
C ASP A 156 -12.29 21.19 -7.59
N LEU A 157 -13.21 20.22 -7.60
CA LEU A 157 -12.98 18.87 -7.08
C LEU A 157 -12.88 17.82 -8.20
N ASN A 158 -12.09 16.78 -7.93
CA ASN A 158 -11.96 15.64 -8.81
C ASN A 158 -13.17 14.69 -8.68
N PRO A 159 -13.80 14.26 -9.79
CA PRO A 159 -14.86 13.26 -9.75
C PRO A 159 -14.36 11.96 -9.12
N VAL A 160 -15.16 11.41 -8.22
CA VAL A 160 -14.85 10.22 -7.44
C VAL A 160 -15.64 9.03 -7.98
N GLY A 161 -15.02 7.86 -8.09
CA GLY A 161 -15.70 6.60 -8.40
C GLY A 161 -15.62 5.62 -7.24
N ARG A 162 -15.91 4.35 -7.52
CA ARG A 162 -15.92 3.26 -6.52
C ARG A 162 -14.91 2.17 -6.85
N MET A 163 -14.30 1.62 -5.83
CA MET A 163 -13.47 0.43 -5.90
C MET A 163 -13.91 -0.53 -4.80
N VAL A 164 -14.09 -1.80 -5.17
CA VAL A 164 -14.41 -2.88 -4.24
C VAL A 164 -13.16 -3.71 -4.03
N GLY A 165 -12.78 -3.90 -2.77
CA GLY A 165 -11.66 -4.73 -2.37
C GLY A 165 -12.08 -5.80 -1.38
N LYS A 166 -11.34 -6.90 -1.33
CA LYS A 166 -11.44 -7.88 -0.24
C LYS A 166 -10.20 -7.82 0.63
N ALA A 167 -10.34 -8.27 1.86
CA ALA A 167 -9.25 -8.42 2.78
C ALA A 167 -8.11 -9.26 2.18
N TYR A 168 -6.86 -8.80 2.34
CA TYR A 168 -5.68 -9.49 1.87
C TYR A 168 -4.65 -9.65 2.98
N ARG A 169 -4.17 -10.89 3.14
CA ARG A 169 -3.03 -11.23 3.99
C ARG A 169 -1.88 -11.66 3.12
N ASP A 170 -0.85 -10.84 3.10
CA ASP A 170 0.40 -11.16 2.41
C ASP A 170 1.08 -12.41 3.02
N PRO A 171 1.28 -13.50 2.27
CA PRO A 171 2.03 -14.67 2.74
C PRO A 171 3.51 -14.37 3.04
N GLY A 172 4.04 -13.28 2.51
CA GLY A 172 5.42 -12.82 2.72
C GLY A 172 5.63 -12.08 4.03
N LYS A 173 4.57 -11.79 4.79
CA LYS A 173 4.59 -11.08 6.06
C LYS A 173 4.41 -12.05 7.24
N PRO A 174 4.81 -11.66 8.46
CA PRO A 174 4.54 -12.43 9.66
C PRO A 174 3.05 -12.80 9.78
N ARG A 175 2.79 -14.01 10.24
CA ARG A 175 1.42 -14.48 10.43
C ARG A 175 0.82 -13.83 11.68
N TYR A 176 -0.46 -13.50 11.61
CA TYR A 176 -1.24 -13.11 12.78
C TYR A 176 -1.45 -14.31 13.70
N ASP A 177 -1.48 -14.05 15.01
CA ASP A 177 -1.76 -15.05 16.03
C ASP A 177 -3.27 -15.31 16.09
N LEU A 178 -3.72 -16.26 15.27
CA LEU A 178 -5.12 -16.65 15.14
C LEU A 178 -5.32 -18.06 15.66
N SER A 179 -6.49 -18.31 16.24
CA SER A 179 -6.93 -19.65 16.60
C SER A 179 -7.01 -20.57 15.36
N ALA A 180 -7.02 -21.88 15.60
CA ALA A 180 -7.12 -22.87 14.53
C ALA A 180 -8.42 -22.71 13.71
N GLU A 181 -9.52 -22.35 14.38
CA GLU A 181 -10.83 -22.12 13.75
C GLU A 181 -10.81 -20.89 12.84
N GLU A 182 -10.31 -19.75 13.34
CA GLU A 182 -10.19 -18.50 12.57
C GLU A 182 -9.26 -18.67 11.36
N ARG A 183 -8.19 -19.44 11.53
CA ARG A 183 -7.26 -19.76 10.44
C ARG A 183 -7.93 -20.59 9.36
N LEU A 184 -8.67 -21.64 9.75
CA LEU A 184 -9.40 -22.47 8.80
C LEU A 184 -10.46 -21.67 8.06
N MET A 185 -11.19 -20.77 8.75
CA MET A 185 -12.15 -19.88 8.10
C MET A 185 -11.48 -19.00 7.04
N TRP A 186 -10.27 -18.51 7.30
CA TRP A 186 -9.53 -17.72 6.33
C TRP A 186 -9.08 -18.52 5.11
N GLU A 187 -8.47 -19.67 5.34
CA GLU A 187 -7.94 -20.53 4.28
C GLU A 187 -9.06 -21.08 3.38
N THR A 188 -10.23 -21.35 3.96
CA THR A 188 -11.42 -21.80 3.23
C THR A 188 -12.22 -20.66 2.61
N GLY A 189 -11.86 -19.40 2.87
CA GLY A 189 -12.61 -18.23 2.41
C GLY A 189 -13.98 -18.07 3.09
N ALA A 190 -14.23 -18.77 4.19
CA ALA A 190 -15.42 -18.66 5.02
C ALA A 190 -15.35 -17.48 6.02
N THR A 191 -14.26 -16.71 6.03
CA THR A 191 -14.13 -15.51 6.86
C THR A 191 -15.20 -14.48 6.53
N SER A 192 -15.87 -13.98 7.57
CA SER A 192 -16.96 -13.00 7.49
C SER A 192 -16.49 -11.54 7.34
N ILE A 193 -15.30 -11.27 6.79
CA ILE A 193 -14.90 -9.87 6.55
C ILE A 193 -15.66 -9.39 5.30
N PRO A 194 -16.52 -8.36 5.43
CA PRO A 194 -17.24 -7.83 4.29
C PRO A 194 -16.29 -7.22 3.26
N ASP A 195 -16.71 -7.22 2.00
CA ASP A 195 -15.99 -6.52 0.96
C ASP A 195 -15.89 -5.02 1.30
N PHE A 196 -14.69 -4.49 1.20
CA PHE A 196 -14.40 -3.08 1.43
C PHE A 196 -14.93 -2.23 0.28
N GLN A 197 -15.48 -1.07 0.64
CA GLN A 197 -15.94 -0.07 -0.32
C GLN A 197 -15.11 1.19 -0.23
N PHE A 198 -14.25 1.39 -1.22
CA PHE A 198 -13.37 2.54 -1.32
C PHE A 198 -13.88 3.52 -2.36
N PHE A 199 -13.70 4.81 -2.07
CA PHE A 199 -13.94 5.90 -2.99
C PHE A 199 -12.59 6.52 -3.37
N LEU A 200 -12.37 6.71 -4.67
CA LEU A 200 -11.10 7.20 -5.21
C LEU A 200 -11.37 8.12 -6.41
N GLU A 201 -10.48 9.10 -6.63
CA GLU A 201 -10.54 9.97 -7.78
C GLU A 201 -10.36 9.19 -9.09
N GLU A 202 -10.97 9.70 -10.17
CA GLU A 202 -10.90 9.07 -11.48
C GLU A 202 -9.46 8.81 -11.98
N SER A 203 -8.51 9.70 -11.66
CA SER A 203 -7.09 9.53 -12.00
C SER A 203 -6.48 8.29 -11.34
N LEU A 204 -6.77 8.06 -10.05
CA LEU A 204 -6.29 6.89 -9.31
C LEU A 204 -6.99 5.61 -9.75
N LEU A 205 -8.31 5.66 -9.97
CA LEU A 205 -9.09 4.49 -10.40
C LEU A 205 -8.64 3.94 -11.75
N LYS A 206 -8.11 4.79 -12.65
CA LYS A 206 -7.53 4.35 -13.94
C LYS A 206 -6.28 3.48 -13.77
N LEU A 207 -5.60 3.58 -12.63
CA LEU A 207 -4.42 2.79 -12.30
C LEU A 207 -4.78 1.47 -11.62
N CYS A 208 -5.96 1.38 -11.02
CA CYS A 208 -6.47 0.19 -10.36
C CYS A 208 -6.98 -0.86 -11.37
N TYR A 209 -6.79 -2.14 -11.04
CA TYR A 209 -7.28 -3.25 -11.84
C TYR A 209 -7.51 -4.50 -10.96
N PRO A 210 -8.37 -5.44 -11.37
CA PRO A 210 -8.66 -6.64 -10.58
C PRO A 210 -7.40 -7.44 -10.24
N LYS A 211 -7.38 -8.04 -9.05
CA LYS A 211 -6.27 -8.83 -8.46
C LYS A 211 -5.02 -8.06 -8.06
N MET A 212 -4.96 -6.76 -8.33
CA MET A 212 -3.97 -5.86 -7.74
C MET A 212 -4.07 -5.95 -6.20
N LYS A 213 -2.94 -6.07 -5.50
CA LYS A 213 -2.92 -6.11 -4.03
C LYS A 213 -2.22 -4.87 -3.51
N VAL A 214 -2.77 -4.26 -2.47
CA VAL A 214 -2.23 -3.05 -1.85
C VAL A 214 -2.01 -3.35 -0.37
N ILE A 215 -0.78 -3.19 0.10
CA ILE A 215 -0.40 -3.31 1.51
C ILE A 215 -0.51 -1.94 2.15
N THR A 216 -1.49 -1.79 3.03
CA THR A 216 -1.84 -0.52 3.67
C THR A 216 -2.81 -0.77 4.83
N PRO A 217 -2.77 0.05 5.91
CA PRO A 217 -3.81 0.03 6.91
C PRO A 217 -5.15 0.46 6.28
N VAL A 218 -6.19 -0.34 6.54
CA VAL A 218 -7.56 -0.05 6.11
C VAL A 218 -8.37 0.38 7.31
N TRP A 219 -9.06 1.50 7.16
CA TRP A 219 -9.97 2.05 8.16
C TRP A 219 -11.41 1.85 7.71
N GLU A 220 -12.27 1.45 8.63
CA GLU A 220 -13.71 1.33 8.43
C GLU A 220 -14.41 2.51 9.09
N LEU A 221 -15.27 3.19 8.32
CA LEU A 221 -16.20 4.19 8.81
C LEU A 221 -17.51 3.54 9.18
N ASN A 222 -18.11 3.95 10.31
CA ASN A 222 -19.38 3.44 10.78
C ASN A 222 -20.61 3.72 9.87
N CYS A 223 -20.41 4.38 8.72
CA CYS A 223 -21.39 4.51 7.64
C CYS A 223 -21.23 3.46 6.51
N GLY A 224 -20.35 2.48 6.67
CA GLY A 224 -20.13 1.39 5.69
C GLY A 224 -19.17 1.75 4.55
N LEU A 225 -18.32 2.77 4.74
CA LEU A 225 -17.25 3.15 3.82
C LEU A 225 -15.90 2.77 4.40
N ASN A 226 -14.94 2.47 3.53
CA ASN A 226 -13.56 2.21 3.93
C ASN A 226 -12.64 3.22 3.26
N PHE A 227 -11.55 3.57 3.96
CA PHE A 227 -10.48 4.40 3.43
C PHE A 227 -9.11 3.84 3.85
N PHE A 228 -8.08 4.25 3.13
CA PHE A 228 -6.68 3.89 3.42
C PHE A 228 -5.80 5.10 3.20
N GLU A 229 -4.60 5.14 3.77
CA GLU A 229 -3.76 6.33 3.69
C GLU A 229 -2.29 6.03 3.35
N ASP A 230 -1.67 5.12 4.08
CA ASP A 230 -0.24 4.86 4.01
C ASP A 230 0.01 3.61 3.17
N VAL A 231 0.16 3.81 1.86
CA VAL A 231 0.41 2.70 0.92
C VAL A 231 1.87 2.29 1.00
N HIS A 232 2.13 1.15 1.62
CA HIS A 232 3.50 0.63 1.81
C HIS A 232 4.01 -0.05 0.55
N THR A 233 3.20 -0.93 -0.02
CA THR A 233 3.58 -1.73 -1.19
C THR A 233 2.38 -2.01 -2.08
N VAL A 234 2.60 -2.03 -3.39
CA VAL A 234 1.57 -2.33 -4.38
C VAL A 234 2.04 -3.46 -5.29
N TYR A 235 1.33 -4.58 -5.23
CA TYR A 235 1.66 -5.79 -5.98
C TYR A 235 0.74 -5.98 -7.19
N GLY A 236 1.31 -6.60 -8.23
CA GLY A 236 0.58 -6.94 -9.45
C GLY A 236 -0.40 -8.10 -9.28
N SER A 237 -1.19 -8.35 -10.31
CA SER A 237 -2.19 -9.43 -10.36
C SER A 237 -1.55 -10.81 -10.23
N ILE A 238 -0.31 -10.95 -10.72
CA ILE A 238 0.48 -12.18 -10.74
C ILE A 238 1.45 -12.31 -9.57
N TYR A 239 1.36 -11.43 -8.56
CA TYR A 239 2.24 -11.54 -7.40
C TYR A 239 1.99 -12.84 -6.65
N THR A 240 3.07 -13.59 -6.46
CA THR A 240 3.13 -14.79 -5.64
C THR A 240 4.40 -14.75 -4.83
N VAL A 241 4.32 -15.17 -3.56
CA VAL A 241 5.47 -15.31 -2.69
C VAL A 241 6.13 -16.65 -3.01
N LEU A 242 7.43 -16.65 -3.28
CA LEU A 242 8.20 -17.88 -3.39
C LEU A 242 8.85 -18.18 -2.03
N TYR A 243 8.99 -19.47 -1.68
CA TYR A 243 9.68 -19.85 -0.45
C TYR A 243 11.12 -19.32 -0.38
N ASN A 244 11.77 -19.19 -1.54
CA ASN A 244 13.10 -18.59 -1.64
C ASN A 244 13.10 -17.11 -1.24
N ASP A 245 12.00 -16.37 -1.46
CA ASP A 245 11.89 -14.97 -1.06
C ASP A 245 11.88 -14.81 0.46
N LEU A 246 11.30 -15.79 1.17
CA LEU A 246 11.29 -15.82 2.64
C LEU A 246 12.67 -16.08 3.25
N MET A 247 13.59 -16.65 2.47
CA MET A 247 14.96 -16.94 2.89
C MET A 247 15.94 -15.79 2.59
N LEU A 248 15.49 -14.72 1.93
CA LEU A 248 16.33 -13.55 1.67
C LEU A 248 16.75 -12.88 2.98
N GLY A 249 18.06 -12.84 3.24
CA GLY A 249 18.59 -12.28 4.49
C GLY A 249 18.42 -13.20 5.70
N TYR A 250 18.05 -14.47 5.50
CA TYR A 250 18.03 -15.46 6.57
C TYR A 250 19.41 -15.52 7.25
N LYS A 251 19.40 -15.33 8.57
CA LYS A 251 20.54 -15.61 9.44
C LYS A 251 20.11 -16.74 10.35
N GLN A 252 20.95 -17.76 10.44
CA GLN A 252 20.76 -18.80 11.43
C GLN A 252 20.76 -18.14 12.82
N SER A 253 19.77 -18.46 13.64
CA SER A 253 19.74 -17.99 15.01
C SER A 253 20.98 -18.50 15.73
N VAL A 254 21.75 -17.57 16.32
CA VAL A 254 22.85 -17.93 17.21
C VAL A 254 22.24 -18.41 18.52
N ASP A 255 22.66 -19.58 18.99
CA ASP A 255 22.26 -20.07 20.30
C ASP A 255 23.00 -19.27 21.37
N LEU A 256 22.28 -18.37 22.04
CA LEU A 256 22.84 -17.56 23.14
C LEU A 256 23.09 -18.38 24.42
N THR A 257 22.71 -19.66 24.44
CA THR A 257 22.96 -20.57 25.57
C THR A 257 24.27 -21.34 25.44
N GLU A 258 24.86 -21.36 24.25
CA GLU A 258 26.24 -21.80 24.06
C GLU A 258 27.16 -20.68 24.54
N LYS A 259 27.71 -20.83 25.75
CA LYS A 259 28.89 -20.08 26.14
C LYS A 259 29.98 -20.39 25.12
N GLU A 260 30.36 -19.42 24.30
CA GLU A 260 31.63 -19.50 23.60
C GLU A 260 32.73 -19.75 24.64
N PRO A 261 33.63 -20.73 24.42
CA PRO A 261 34.84 -20.80 25.23
C PRO A 261 35.57 -19.47 25.06
N ASP A 262 36.01 -18.87 26.17
CA ASP A 262 36.73 -17.59 26.24
C ASP A 262 37.74 -17.46 25.08
N ASP A 263 37.38 -16.76 24.01
CA ASP A 263 38.33 -16.31 23.02
C ASP A 263 38.95 -15.03 23.56
N ASP A 264 40.26 -15.14 23.78
CA ASP A 264 41.15 -14.15 24.36
C ASP A 264 40.87 -12.74 23.82
N VAL A 265 40.83 -11.80 24.76
CA VAL A 265 40.79 -10.36 24.51
C VAL A 265 41.98 -9.99 23.62
N GLU A 266 41.76 -9.85 22.31
CA GLU A 266 42.69 -9.09 21.47
C GLU A 266 42.64 -7.64 21.96
N GLU A 267 43.70 -7.25 22.68
CA GLU A 267 44.00 -5.87 23.03
C GLU A 267 43.86 -5.00 21.79
N ILE A 268 42.85 -4.12 21.82
CA ILE A 268 42.76 -3.00 20.90
C ILE A 268 43.96 -2.09 21.22
N GLU A 269 45.03 -2.20 20.43
CA GLU A 269 46.13 -1.24 20.47
C GLU A 269 45.59 0.15 20.13
N GLU A 270 45.52 1.01 21.16
CA GLU A 270 45.24 2.43 21.00
C GLU A 270 46.37 3.09 20.17
N PRO A 271 46.05 3.89 19.14
CA PRO A 271 47.07 4.60 18.39
C PRO A 271 47.58 5.76 19.25
N ASN A 272 48.75 5.56 19.86
CA ASN A 272 49.52 6.60 20.56
C ASN A 272 49.81 7.77 19.61
N GLY A 273 49.11 8.88 19.83
CA GLY A 273 49.54 10.21 19.41
C GLY A 273 50.52 10.77 20.43
N ASP A 274 51.79 10.89 20.06
CA ASP A 274 52.52 12.16 20.03
C ASP A 274 54.00 11.93 19.75
N GLY A 275 54.49 12.59 18.71
CA GLY A 275 55.88 12.57 18.27
C GLY A 275 56.19 13.80 17.43
N ALA A 276 56.03 14.98 18.03
CA ALA A 276 56.50 16.23 17.46
C ALA A 276 58.02 16.37 17.69
N GLU A 277 58.83 16.38 16.63
CA GLU A 277 60.04 17.20 16.56
C GLU A 277 60.51 17.47 15.11
N LYS A 278 60.01 18.62 14.60
CA LYS A 278 60.70 19.74 13.90
C LYS A 278 61.95 19.54 12.99
N LYS A 279 61.85 20.29 11.87
CA LYS A 279 62.85 20.86 10.91
C LYS A 279 63.19 19.95 9.72
N GLU A 280 63.00 20.38 8.47
CA GLU A 280 63.61 21.57 7.85
C GLU A 280 62.68 22.35 6.90
N THR A 281 62.76 23.67 7.00
CA THR A 281 62.19 24.66 6.07
C THR A 281 63.25 24.97 5.01
N THR A 282 62.87 25.06 3.73
CA THR A 282 63.63 25.83 2.74
C THR A 282 62.75 26.97 2.24
N LEU A 283 63.16 28.18 2.65
CA LEU A 283 62.77 29.52 2.19
C LEU A 283 61.32 29.99 2.42
#